data_AF-A0A6C0QYW6-F1
#
_entry.id   AF-A0A6C0QYW6-F1
#
_cell.length_a   1.000
_cell.length_b   1.000
_cell.length_c   1.000
_cell.angle_alpha   90.00
_cell.angle_beta   90.00
_cell.angle_gamma   90.00
#
_symmetry.space_group_name_H-M   'P 1'
#
loop_
_entity.id
_entity.type
_entity.pdbx_description
1 polymer ?
#
loop_
_entity_poly.entity_id
_entity_poly.type
_entity_poly.pdbx_seq_one_letter_code
_entity_poly.pdbx_strand_id
1 'polypeptide(L)' 'MKLFRITFFRHLQKTGETSYCYGADKDSAIKNWFEYNKDADWHFLYASEVTTEDGEVQFVKETNRVLGEA' A
#
# COMPACT_ATOMS: atom_id res chain seq x y z
N MET A 1 14.69 1.76 -9.65
CA MET A 1 14.41 0.37 -9.20
C MET A 1 12.91 0.15 -9.19
N LYS A 2 12.40 -1.06 -9.48
CA LYS A 2 10.96 -1.35 -9.36
C LYS A 2 10.66 -1.81 -7.93
N LEU A 3 9.58 -1.32 -7.34
CA LEU A 3 9.07 -1.71 -6.03
C LEU A 3 7.56 -1.94 -6.10
N PHE A 4 7.04 -2.63 -5.10
CA PHE A 4 5.61 -2.78 -4.90
C PHE A 4 5.19 -2.02 -3.65
N ARG A 5 4.14 -1.19 -3.75
CA ARG A 5 3.60 -0.41 -2.64
C ARG A 5 2.23 -0.93 -2.26
N ILE A 6 1.98 -1.14 -0.97
CA ILE A 6 0.63 -1.33 -0.43
C ILE A 6 0.21 -0.07 0.31
N THR A 7 -0.94 0.48 -0.06
CA THR A 7 -1.57 1.63 0.59
C THR A 7 -2.76 1.14 1.41
N PHE A 8 -2.86 1.63 2.64
CA PHE A 8 -3.84 1.20 3.63
C PHE A 8 -4.29 2.38 4.52
N PHE A 9 -5.41 2.23 5.22
CA PHE A 9 -6.01 3.28 6.05
C PHE A 9 -6.53 2.70 7.36
N ARG A 10 -6.58 3.50 8.43
CA ARG A 10 -7.06 3.02 9.73
C ARG A 10 -8.57 3.15 9.85
N HIS A 11 -9.25 2.09 10.28
CA HIS A 11 -10.67 2.16 10.57
C HIS A 11 -10.94 3.19 11.68
N LEU A 12 -12.00 3.99 11.56
CA LEU A 12 -12.49 4.93 12.58
C LEU A 12 -11.59 6.15 12.92
N GLN A 13 -10.44 6.35 12.27
CA GLN A 13 -9.76 7.65 12.35
C GLN A 13 -10.52 8.67 11.50
N LYS A 14 -10.93 9.78 12.13
CA LYS A 14 -11.76 10.85 11.53
C LYS A 14 -11.09 11.60 10.37
N THR A 15 -9.80 11.39 10.15
CA THR A 15 -9.01 11.99 9.09
C THR A 15 -8.60 10.87 8.13
N GLY A 16 -8.69 11.12 6.82
CA GLY A 16 -8.29 10.19 5.76
C GLY A 16 -6.78 9.91 5.72
N GLU A 17 -6.19 9.57 6.86
CA GLU A 17 -4.80 9.15 7.00
C GLU A 17 -4.62 7.81 6.28
N THR A 18 -4.01 7.90 5.12
CA THR A 18 -3.49 6.74 4.41
C THR A 18 -2.02 6.57 4.80
N SER A 19 -1.63 5.33 5.03
CA SER A 19 -0.25 4.92 5.20
C SER A 19 0.13 3.97 4.07
N TYR A 20 1.42 3.74 3.90
CA TYR A 20 1.93 2.82 2.90
C TYR A 20 3.18 2.09 3.38
N CYS A 21 3.42 0.92 2.79
CA CYS A 21 4.66 0.19 2.93
C CYS A 21 5.15 -0.30 1.56
N TYR A 22 6.44 -0.57 1.44
CA TYR A 22 7.07 -1.04 0.21
C TYR A 22 7.60 -2.47 0.38
N GLY A 23 7.66 -3.21 -0.72
CA GLY A 23 8.39 -4.45 -0.86
C GLY A 23 9.14 -4.50 -2.19
N ALA A 24 10.17 -5.34 -2.27
CA ALA A 24 10.92 -5.56 -3.51
C ALA A 24 10.04 -6.18 -4.62
N ASP A 25 9.04 -6.94 -4.21
CA ASP A 25 8.00 -7.54 -5.04
C ASP A 25 6.65 -7.53 -4.30
N LYS A 26 5.62 -8.05 -4.96
CA LYS A 26 4.25 -8.12 -4.42
C LYS A 26 4.18 -8.89 -3.10
N ASP A 27 4.79 -10.07 -3.04
CA ASP A 27 4.68 -10.94 -1.86
C ASP A 27 5.40 -10.35 -0.65
N SER A 28 6.55 -9.73 -0.88
CA SER A 28 7.31 -9.00 0.13
C SER A 28 6.53 -7.80 0.67
N ALA A 29 5.85 -7.05 -0.20
CA ALA A 29 5.03 -5.92 0.23
C ALA A 29 3.80 -6.38 1.04
N ILE A 30 3.17 -7.49 0.64
CA ILE A 30 2.06 -8.11 1.39
C ILE A 30 2.53 -8.56 2.77
N LYS A 31 3.69 -9.21 2.86
CA LYS A 31 4.28 -9.61 4.13
C LYS A 31 4.55 -8.40 5.04
N ASN A 32 5.16 -7.36 4.50
CA ASN A 32 5.44 -6.13 5.25
C ASN A 32 4.14 -5.47 5.74
N TRP A 33 3.09 -5.47 4.92
CA TRP A 33 1.78 -4.98 5.33
C TRP A 33 1.18 -5.83 6.46
N PHE A 34 1.20 -7.16 6.37
CA PHE A 34 0.73 -8.02 7.47
C PHE A 34 1.50 -7.80 8.77
N GLU A 35 2.82 -7.65 8.70
CA GLU A 35 3.66 -7.36 9.88
C GLU A 35 3.32 -5.99 10.50
N TYR A 36 3.04 -4.99 9.67
CA TYR A 36 2.60 -3.66 10.11
C TYR A 36 1.21 -3.68 10.76
N ASN A 37 0.34 -4.62 10.34
CA ASN A 37 -1.05 -4.73 10.76
C ASN A 37 -1.33 -5.73 11.87
N LYS A 38 -0.32 -6.49 12.30
CA LYS A 38 -0.50 -7.55 13.31
C LYS A 38 -1.14 -7.05 14.62
N ASP A 39 -0.88 -5.78 14.99
CA ASP A 39 -1.35 -5.14 16.23
C ASP A 39 -2.24 -3.90 15.98
N ALA A 40 -2.68 -3.66 14.74
CA ALA A 40 -3.39 -2.44 14.38
C ALA A 40 -4.51 -2.69 13.36
N ASP A 41 -5.61 -1.95 13.51
CA ASP A 41 -6.80 -2.08 12.67
C ASP A 41 -6.68 -1.22 11.39
N TRP A 42 -5.71 -1.53 10.52
CA TRP A 42 -5.67 -0.94 9.19
C TRP A 42 -6.28 -1.86 8.13
N HIS A 43 -7.06 -1.24 7.27
CA HIS A 43 -7.68 -1.87 6.13
C HIS A 43 -6.87 -1.61 4.87
N PHE A 44 -6.76 -2.65 4.05
CA PHE A 44 -6.19 -2.56 2.72
C PHE A 44 -7.00 -1.60 1.84
N LEU A 45 -6.31 -0.74 1.08
CA LEU A 45 -6.94 0.16 0.11
C LEU A 45 -6.64 -0.30 -1.33
N TYR A 46 -5.36 -0.30 -1.72
CA TYR A 46 -4.90 -0.79 -3.01
C TYR A 46 -3.39 -1.07 -3.00
N ALA A 47 -2.92 -1.73 -4.05
CA ALA A 47 -1.50 -1.96 -4.28
C ALA A 47 -1.06 -1.52 -5.67
N SER A 48 0.15 -0.97 -5.77
CA SER A 48 0.67 -0.38 -7.00
C SER A 48 2.14 -0.73 -7.21
N GLU A 49 2.50 -1.03 -8.45
CA GLU A 49 3.90 -1.03 -8.88
C GLU A 49 4.39 0.42 -8.97
N VAL A 50 5.53 0.70 -8.36
CA VAL A 50 6.16 2.02 -8.36
C VAL A 50 7.59 1.92 -8.87
N THR A 51 8.00 2.93 -9.64
CA THR A 51 9.39 3.05 -10.09
C THR A 51 10.07 4.13 -9.26
N THR A 52 11.22 3.83 -8.70
CA THR A 52 12.05 4.82 -8.01
C THR A 52 13.21 5.25 -8.86
N GLU A 53 13.45 6.55 -8.90
CA GLU A 53 14.64 7.19 -9.48
C GLU A 53 15.22 8.10 -8.40
N ASP A 54 16.51 7.94 -8.07
CA ASP A 54 17.20 8.65 -6.98
C ASP A 54 16.54 8.61 -5.60
N GLY A 55 15.73 7.57 -5.33
CA GLY A 55 15.04 7.38 -4.05
C GLY A 55 13.67 8.04 -3.97
N GLU A 56 13.28 8.82 -4.98
CA GLU A 56 11.94 9.40 -5.09
C GLU A 56 11.02 8.50 -5.93
N VAL A 57 9.79 8.30 -5.44
CA VAL A 57 8.77 7.50 -6.13
C VAL A 57 8.15 8.35 -7.24
N GLN A 58 8.50 8.03 -8.47
CA GLN A 58 7.98 8.67 -9.68
C GLN A 58 6.98 7.70 -10.31
N PHE A 59 5.70 8.10 -10.33
CA PHE A 59 4.55 7.39 -10.93
C PHE A 59 3.88 6.28 -10.09
N VAL A 60 2.59 6.48 -9.81
CA VAL A 60 1.66 5.48 -9.26
C VAL A 60 0.77 5.05 -10.42
N LYS A 61 1.09 3.94 -11.09
CA LYS A 61 0.09 3.27 -11.92
C LYS A 61 -0.83 2.54 -10.94
N GLU A 62 -2.01 3.10 -10.68
CA GLU A 62 -3.02 2.47 -9.83
C GLU A 62 -3.50 1.18 -10.50
N THR A 63 -2.87 0.06 -10.16
CA THR A 63 -3.34 -1.26 -10.56
C THR A 63 -4.37 -1.71 -9.55
N ASN A 64 -5.62 -1.57 -9.98
CA ASN A 64 -6.83 -2.13 -9.39
C ASN A 64 -7.42 -1.31 -8.25
N ARG A 65 -8.35 -0.46 -8.65
CA ARG A 65 -9.47 -0.02 -7.84
C ARG A 65 -10.25 -1.27 -7.43
N VAL A 66 -10.08 -1.77 -6.21
CA VAL A 66 -11.07 -2.67 -5.62
C VAL A 66 -12.23 -1.76 -5.21
N LEU A 67 -13.10 -1.44 -6.17
CA LEU A 67 -14.47 -1.11 -5.84
C LEU A 67 -15.03 -2.40 -5.26
N GLY A 68 -15.28 -2.41 -3.95
CA GLY A 68 -16.22 -3.39 -3.41
C GLY A 68 -17.50 -3.27 -4.23
N GLU A 69 -17.81 -4.30 -5.01
CA GLU A 69 -19.07 -4.43 -5.71
C GLU A 69 -20.19 -4.65 -4.68
N ALA A 70 -21.26 -3.87 -4.86
CA ALA A 70 -22.65 -4.01 -4.38
C ALA A 70 -22.91 -4.01 -2.85
#